data_AF-A0A2E0XYK7-F1
#
_entry.id   AF-A0A2E0XYK7-F1
#
_cell.length_a   1.000
_cell.length_b   1.000
_cell.length_c   1.000
_cell.angle_alpha   90.00
_cell.angle_beta   90.00
_cell.angle_gamma   90.00
#
_symmetry.space_group_name_H-M   'P 1'
#
loop_
_entity.id
_entity.type
_entity.pdbx_description
1 polymer ?
#
loop_
_entity_poly.entity_id
_entity_poly.type
_entity_poly.pdbx_seq_one_letter_code
_entity_poly.pdbx_strand_id
1 'polypeptide(L)'
;MHACLNSFLARSVSFLSLIVVCTAVLVPASPAQGQLAGVAQAMEPEYFTRDLLIFIEGLDLDETQSVIAEAIFDDYEQQFDLGKAQMEMEIEELTDELKAMRDTADQDKILELVVSPIQSWMVRREELNDRLIENVRIILVPEQQALWTEFNRRLYREKRMDDGRFSGERVDLFVIARDVGVERGDESLETVLLNYDIELDQALRARQRLIEGPKNDLLSALQNRTADPNFDMDNKKKAIKKRVAVRDINDRYREEIRLVLPEMLSTQFQDEALRRAYPKIFRKTNAERVFDDALATYDPTSDNESADQATYDAIWSLYSEFLGKLSMLNNDIYMTTRSSEPELELARLENSLRRSRGEDIVRPVDPVKELQQKKRELEREYIDRLRALLGDDQFVELNGARRYVPPAEFDRANMGGGDKGDRVLQPDRPNTKIEKPDDRPDATPRNLKGGAGLGGGTGSRNDD
;
A
#
# COMPACT_ATOMS: atom_id res chain seq x y z
N MET A 1 8.86 -34.57 4.78
CA MET A 1 9.34 -33.45 3.95
C MET A 1 8.80 -33.42 2.51
N HIS A 2 8.36 -34.53 1.90
CA HIS A 2 7.72 -34.50 0.58
C HIS A 2 6.21 -34.17 0.58
N ALA A 3 5.55 -34.15 1.73
CA ALA A 3 4.12 -33.82 1.84
C ALA A 3 3.82 -32.30 1.95
N CYS A 4 4.81 -31.46 2.29
CA CYS A 4 4.63 -30.01 2.44
C CYS A 4 4.71 -29.21 1.13
N LEU A 5 5.29 -29.77 0.06
CA LEU A 5 5.46 -29.05 -1.22
C LEU A 5 4.22 -29.12 -2.12
N ASN A 6 3.36 -30.14 -1.96
CA ASN A 6 2.16 -30.28 -2.77
C ASN A 6 0.99 -29.40 -2.29
N SER A 7 0.98 -28.94 -1.03
CA SER A 7 -0.04 -28.00 -0.53
C SER A 7 0.18 -26.56 -1.02
N PHE A 8 1.43 -26.19 -1.35
CA PHE A 8 1.76 -24.84 -1.82
C PHE A 8 1.39 -24.61 -3.29
N LEU A 9 1.50 -25.64 -4.14
CA LEU A 9 1.12 -25.55 -5.57
C LEU A 9 -0.40 -25.64 -5.79
N ALA A 10 -1.14 -26.33 -4.92
CA ALA A 10 -2.60 -26.39 -4.96
C ALA A 10 -3.26 -25.03 -4.61
N ARG A 11 -2.65 -24.24 -3.70
CA ARG A 11 -3.15 -22.92 -3.27
C ARG A 11 -3.06 -21.83 -4.36
N SER A 12 -2.17 -21.98 -5.35
CA SER A 12 -2.02 -21.01 -6.45
C SER A 12 -2.97 -21.23 -7.64
N VAL A 13 -3.56 -22.42 -7.78
CA VAL A 13 -4.45 -22.74 -8.92
C VAL A 13 -5.91 -22.31 -8.65
N SER A 14 -6.37 -22.33 -7.40
CA SER A 14 -7.74 -21.91 -7.02
C SER A 14 -7.99 -20.40 -7.18
N PHE A 15 -6.96 -19.57 -7.07
CA PHE A 15 -7.08 -18.13 -7.32
C PHE A 15 -7.40 -17.80 -8.79
N LEU A 16 -6.98 -18.66 -9.74
CA LEU A 16 -7.19 -18.42 -11.16
C LEU A 16 -8.60 -18.77 -11.63
N SER A 17 -9.26 -19.79 -11.06
CA SER A 17 -10.59 -20.22 -11.51
C SER A 17 -11.69 -19.20 -11.16
N LEU A 18 -11.66 -18.63 -9.95
CA LEU A 18 -12.62 -17.59 -9.52
C LEU A 18 -12.49 -16.31 -10.35
N ILE A 19 -11.26 -15.88 -10.66
CA ILE A 19 -10.99 -14.70 -11.48
C ILE A 19 -11.44 -14.92 -12.93
N VAL A 20 -11.30 -16.13 -13.48
CA VAL A 20 -11.70 -16.46 -14.86
C VAL A 20 -13.22 -16.47 -15.03
N VAL A 21 -13.99 -16.93 -14.04
CA VAL A 21 -15.48 -16.90 -14.10
C VAL A 21 -16.00 -15.46 -14.00
N CYS A 22 -15.47 -14.65 -13.08
CA CYS A 22 -15.86 -13.24 -12.98
C CYS A 22 -15.42 -12.40 -14.22
N THR A 23 -14.32 -12.74 -14.87
CA THR A 23 -13.84 -11.99 -16.06
C THR A 23 -14.50 -12.41 -17.36
N ALA A 24 -15.01 -13.65 -17.47
CA ALA A 24 -15.60 -14.15 -18.71
C ALA A 24 -17.06 -13.70 -18.93
N VAL A 25 -17.78 -13.25 -17.90
CA VAL A 25 -19.20 -12.84 -18.00
C VAL A 25 -19.38 -11.30 -17.90
N LEU A 26 -18.38 -10.55 -17.40
CA LEU A 26 -18.52 -9.12 -17.05
C LEU A 26 -17.50 -8.18 -17.72
N VAL A 27 -17.42 -8.16 -19.06
CA VAL A 27 -16.63 -7.15 -19.79
C VAL A 27 -17.56 -6.39 -20.76
N PRO A 28 -17.72 -5.06 -20.62
CA PRO A 28 -16.59 -4.14 -20.80
C PRO A 28 -16.38 -3.02 -19.74
N ALA A 29 -15.10 -2.59 -19.70
CA ALA A 29 -14.54 -1.34 -19.14
C ALA A 29 -14.49 -1.15 -17.60
N SER A 30 -13.26 -1.12 -17.06
CA SER A 30 -12.89 -0.70 -15.69
C SER A 30 -13.65 0.56 -15.21
N PRO A 31 -14.04 0.70 -13.92
CA PRO A 31 -13.28 0.29 -12.72
C PRO A 31 -14.07 -0.60 -11.73
N ALA A 32 -13.76 -1.90 -11.71
CA ALA A 32 -14.23 -2.87 -10.70
C ALA A 32 -13.20 -3.11 -9.55
N GLN A 33 -12.03 -2.46 -9.60
CA GLN A 33 -10.91 -2.72 -8.68
C GLN A 33 -11.20 -2.48 -7.19
N GLY A 34 -12.12 -1.57 -6.85
CA GLY A 34 -12.43 -1.25 -5.45
C GLY A 34 -13.25 -2.31 -4.71
N GLN A 35 -14.16 -3.00 -5.40
CA GLN A 35 -15.01 -4.06 -4.82
C GLN A 35 -14.38 -5.44 -4.95
N LEU A 36 -13.59 -5.70 -6.00
CA LEU A 36 -12.73 -6.87 -6.05
C LEU A 36 -11.71 -6.88 -4.90
N ALA A 37 -11.28 -5.72 -4.41
CA ALA A 37 -10.47 -5.63 -3.20
C ALA A 37 -11.23 -6.07 -1.94
N GLY A 38 -12.51 -5.70 -1.79
CA GLY A 38 -13.34 -6.14 -0.66
C GLY A 38 -13.63 -7.65 -0.69
N VAL A 39 -13.87 -8.21 -1.88
CA VAL A 39 -14.00 -9.66 -2.08
C VAL A 39 -12.68 -10.38 -1.85
N ALA A 40 -11.56 -9.85 -2.35
CA ALA A 40 -10.24 -10.42 -2.09
C ALA A 40 -9.91 -10.42 -0.59
N GLN A 41 -10.20 -9.32 0.12
CA GLN A 41 -10.07 -9.25 1.57
C GLN A 41 -11.02 -10.23 2.28
N ALA A 42 -12.20 -10.52 1.73
CA ALA A 42 -13.11 -11.55 2.24
C ALA A 42 -12.53 -12.98 2.14
N MET A 43 -11.53 -13.20 1.27
CA MET A 43 -10.88 -14.50 1.08
C MET A 43 -9.66 -14.72 1.97
N GLU A 44 -9.29 -13.71 2.76
CA GLU A 44 -8.20 -13.77 3.73
C GLU A 44 -8.79 -13.80 5.15
N PRO A 45 -8.21 -14.60 6.06
CA PRO A 45 -8.60 -14.59 7.46
C PRO A 45 -8.16 -13.26 8.10
N GLU A 46 -8.92 -12.79 9.08
CA GLU A 46 -8.57 -11.54 9.79
C GLU A 46 -7.41 -11.79 10.76
N TYR A 47 -7.39 -12.99 11.35
CA TYR A 47 -6.37 -13.44 12.30
C TYR A 47 -5.59 -14.62 11.71
N PHE A 48 -4.29 -14.64 11.95
CA PHE A 48 -3.36 -15.68 11.54
C PHE A 48 -2.67 -16.22 12.79
N THR A 49 -2.12 -17.43 12.74
CA THR A 49 -1.32 -18.01 13.84
C THR A 49 -0.22 -17.07 14.33
N ARG A 50 0.40 -16.28 13.44
CA ARG A 50 1.42 -15.28 13.82
C ARG A 50 0.91 -14.21 14.77
N ASP A 51 -0.39 -13.94 14.76
CA ASP A 51 -1.03 -12.96 15.64
C ASP A 51 -1.21 -13.51 17.05
N LEU A 52 -1.11 -14.84 17.26
CA LEU A 52 -1.16 -15.46 18.59
C LEU A 52 -0.17 -14.82 19.56
N LEU A 53 1.02 -14.43 19.08
CA LEU A 53 2.02 -13.73 19.89
C LEU A 53 1.46 -12.43 20.49
N ILE A 54 0.63 -11.70 19.74
CA ILE A 54 -0.01 -10.46 20.20
C ILE A 54 -0.99 -10.76 21.34
N PHE A 55 -1.73 -11.89 21.28
CA PHE A 55 -2.63 -12.32 22.34
C PHE A 55 -1.85 -12.76 23.58
N ILE A 56 -0.80 -13.57 23.41
CA ILE A 56 0.05 -14.06 24.51
C ILE A 56 0.67 -12.87 25.25
N GLU A 57 1.35 -11.98 24.54
CA GLU A 57 2.00 -10.82 25.15
C GLU A 57 1.00 -9.78 25.68
N GLY A 58 -0.11 -9.58 24.96
CA GLY A 58 -1.09 -8.52 25.28
C GLY A 58 -2.01 -8.86 26.45
N LEU A 59 -2.23 -10.15 26.72
CA LEU A 59 -3.10 -10.65 27.79
C LEU A 59 -2.31 -11.37 28.89
N ASP A 60 -0.98 -11.41 28.78
CA ASP A 60 -0.08 -12.11 29.70
C ASP A 60 -0.53 -13.56 29.91
N LEU A 61 -0.74 -14.29 28.80
CA LEU A 61 -1.20 -15.67 28.84
C LEU A 61 -0.10 -16.58 29.40
N ASP A 62 -0.46 -17.44 30.34
CA ASP A 62 0.47 -18.46 30.83
C ASP A 62 0.70 -19.56 29.78
N GLU A 63 1.64 -20.49 30.06
CA GLU A 63 1.97 -21.58 29.14
C GLU A 63 0.76 -22.47 28.81
N THR A 64 -0.11 -22.72 29.80
CA THR A 64 -1.30 -23.56 29.59
C THR A 64 -2.34 -22.85 28.74
N GLN A 65 -2.61 -21.57 29.04
CA GLN A 65 -3.51 -20.73 28.25
C GLN A 65 -2.99 -20.51 26.83
N SER A 66 -1.67 -20.41 26.65
CA SER A 66 -1.04 -20.28 25.34
C SER A 66 -1.30 -21.50 24.46
N VAL A 67 -1.16 -22.72 25.02
CA VAL A 67 -1.49 -23.97 24.30
C VAL A 67 -2.98 -24.05 23.97
N ILE A 68 -3.85 -23.62 24.88
CA ILE A 68 -5.30 -23.57 24.61
C ILE A 68 -5.61 -22.55 23.52
N ALA A 69 -4.99 -21.36 23.57
CA ALA A 69 -5.15 -20.32 22.55
C ALA A 69 -4.65 -20.79 21.18
N GLU A 70 -3.53 -21.49 21.10
CA GLU A 70 -3.04 -22.13 19.87
C GLU A 70 -4.08 -23.08 19.28
N ALA A 71 -4.66 -23.96 20.10
CA ALA A 71 -5.73 -24.87 19.64
C ALA A 71 -6.99 -24.13 19.17
N ILE A 72 -7.35 -23.00 19.78
CA ILE A 72 -8.46 -22.14 19.34
C ILE A 72 -8.13 -21.50 17.97
N PHE A 73 -6.89 -21.05 17.76
CA PHE A 73 -6.44 -20.51 16.47
C PHE A 73 -6.45 -21.56 15.36
N ASP A 74 -5.99 -22.78 15.65
CA ASP A 74 -6.03 -23.90 14.70
C ASP A 74 -7.46 -24.25 14.28
N ASP A 75 -8.40 -24.29 15.23
CA ASP A 75 -9.83 -24.51 14.95
C ASP A 75 -10.42 -23.37 14.10
N TYR A 76 -10.07 -22.11 14.41
CA TYR A 76 -10.47 -20.96 13.61
C TYR A 76 -9.96 -21.06 12.16
N GLU A 77 -8.67 -21.36 11.96
CA GLU A 77 -8.09 -21.49 10.61
C GLU A 77 -8.74 -22.64 9.84
N GLN A 78 -9.00 -23.77 10.49
CA GLN A 78 -9.70 -24.89 9.88
C GLN A 78 -11.13 -24.51 9.47
N GLN A 79 -11.90 -23.86 10.35
CA GLN A 79 -13.26 -23.42 10.06
C GLN A 79 -13.30 -22.37 8.96
N PHE A 80 -12.30 -21.48 8.92
CA PHE A 80 -12.15 -20.50 7.85
C PHE A 80 -11.93 -21.19 6.50
N ASP A 81 -10.95 -22.11 6.42
CA ASP A 81 -10.63 -22.84 5.19
C ASP A 81 -11.83 -23.68 4.69
N LEU A 82 -12.54 -24.35 5.60
CA LEU A 82 -13.75 -25.11 5.27
C LEU A 82 -14.87 -24.21 4.74
N GLY A 83 -15.13 -23.08 5.40
CA GLY A 83 -16.18 -22.16 5.00
C GLY A 83 -15.88 -21.46 3.67
N LYS A 84 -14.60 -21.15 3.41
CA LYS A 84 -14.13 -20.65 2.12
C LYS A 84 -14.30 -21.70 1.02
N ALA A 85 -13.88 -22.94 1.24
CA ALA A 85 -14.04 -24.03 0.28
C ALA A 85 -15.52 -24.29 -0.03
N GLN A 86 -16.40 -24.20 0.97
CA GLN A 86 -17.84 -24.30 0.76
C GLN A 86 -18.38 -23.19 -0.13
N MET A 87 -17.99 -21.94 0.12
CA MET A 87 -18.39 -20.83 -0.75
C MET A 87 -17.86 -21.00 -2.19
N GLU A 88 -16.62 -21.48 -2.36
CA GLU A 88 -16.06 -21.79 -3.68
C GLU A 88 -16.87 -22.87 -4.40
N MET A 89 -17.28 -23.94 -3.72
CA MET A 89 -18.15 -24.99 -4.27
C MET A 89 -19.53 -24.44 -4.65
N GLU A 90 -20.15 -23.61 -3.81
CA GLU A 90 -21.44 -22.96 -4.11
C GLU A 90 -21.36 -22.12 -5.40
N ILE A 91 -20.27 -21.38 -5.60
CA ILE A 91 -20.04 -20.59 -6.83
C ILE A 91 -19.80 -21.50 -8.05
N GLU A 92 -19.08 -22.61 -7.88
CA GLU A 92 -18.82 -23.58 -8.96
C GLU A 92 -20.11 -24.26 -9.43
N GLU A 93 -20.96 -24.70 -8.49
CA GLU A 93 -22.27 -25.29 -8.80
C GLU A 93 -23.16 -24.31 -9.58
N LEU A 94 -23.15 -23.04 -9.19
CA LEU A 94 -23.85 -21.98 -9.91
C LEU A 94 -23.27 -21.72 -11.30
N THR A 95 -21.99 -21.98 -11.53
CA THR A 95 -21.32 -21.68 -12.80
C THR A 95 -21.94 -22.45 -13.97
N ASP A 96 -22.39 -23.69 -13.76
CA ASP A 96 -23.05 -24.48 -14.79
C ASP A 96 -24.49 -24.01 -15.06
N GLU A 97 -25.19 -23.56 -14.03
CA GLU A 97 -26.50 -22.91 -14.16
C GLU A 97 -26.39 -21.56 -14.88
N LEU A 98 -25.36 -20.77 -14.58
CA LEU A 98 -25.07 -19.48 -15.21
C LEU A 98 -24.72 -19.63 -16.71
N LYS A 99 -23.98 -20.67 -17.09
CA LYS A 99 -23.72 -20.96 -18.52
C LYS A 99 -25.01 -21.24 -19.28
N ALA A 100 -25.95 -21.97 -18.68
CA ALA A 100 -27.25 -22.25 -19.28
C ALA A 100 -28.14 -21.00 -19.37
N MET A 101 -28.01 -20.09 -18.40
CA MET A 101 -28.75 -18.83 -18.35
C MET A 101 -28.17 -17.71 -19.22
N ARG A 102 -26.92 -17.83 -19.68
CA ARG A 102 -26.20 -16.75 -20.40
C ARG A 102 -26.92 -16.21 -21.62
N ASP A 103 -27.69 -17.04 -22.31
CA ASP A 103 -28.39 -16.67 -23.55
C ASP A 103 -29.86 -16.24 -23.32
N THR A 104 -30.38 -16.33 -22.08
CA THR A 104 -31.80 -16.10 -21.76
C THR A 104 -32.10 -15.25 -20.53
N ALA A 105 -31.13 -15.04 -19.64
CA ALA A 105 -31.38 -14.45 -18.33
C ALA A 105 -31.09 -12.95 -18.21
N ASP A 106 -31.82 -12.34 -17.29
CA ASP A 106 -31.62 -10.98 -16.80
C ASP A 106 -30.28 -10.86 -16.07
N GLN A 107 -29.46 -9.86 -16.43
CA GLN A 107 -28.11 -9.68 -15.88
C GLN A 107 -28.14 -9.47 -14.36
N ASP A 108 -29.20 -8.87 -13.83
CA ASP A 108 -29.38 -8.64 -12.41
C ASP A 108 -29.56 -9.95 -11.63
N LYS A 109 -30.25 -10.92 -12.23
CA LYS A 109 -30.45 -12.25 -11.63
C LYS A 109 -29.15 -13.05 -11.60
N ILE A 110 -28.34 -12.94 -12.66
CA ILE A 110 -27.00 -13.54 -12.69
C ILE A 110 -26.12 -12.95 -11.60
N LEU A 111 -26.15 -11.62 -11.42
CA LEU A 111 -25.38 -10.94 -10.39
C LEU A 111 -25.81 -11.37 -8.99
N GLU A 112 -27.11 -11.44 -8.72
CA GLU A 112 -27.66 -11.89 -7.43
C GLU A 112 -27.19 -13.30 -7.07
N LEU A 113 -27.26 -14.23 -8.03
CA LEU A 113 -26.81 -15.62 -7.83
C LEU A 113 -25.33 -15.70 -7.43
N VAL A 114 -24.45 -14.92 -8.08
CA VAL A 114 -23.01 -14.94 -7.77
C VAL A 114 -22.68 -14.22 -6.46
N VAL A 115 -23.37 -13.13 -6.16
CA VAL A 115 -23.08 -12.28 -4.99
C VAL A 115 -23.59 -12.90 -3.69
N SER A 116 -24.69 -13.65 -3.72
CA SER A 116 -25.32 -14.23 -2.55
C SER A 116 -24.40 -15.20 -1.75
N PRO A 117 -23.71 -16.18 -2.37
CA PRO A 117 -22.73 -17.01 -1.67
C PRO A 117 -21.64 -16.19 -0.99
N ILE A 118 -21.11 -15.17 -1.68
CA ILE A 118 -20.06 -14.27 -1.16
C ILE A 118 -20.57 -13.48 0.05
N GLN A 119 -21.78 -12.92 -0.01
CA GLN A 119 -22.39 -12.22 1.12
C GLN A 119 -22.57 -13.15 2.32
N SER A 120 -23.09 -14.36 2.08
CA SER A 120 -23.29 -15.34 3.13
C SER A 120 -21.96 -15.72 3.80
N TRP A 121 -20.90 -15.87 3.00
CA TRP A 121 -19.55 -16.12 3.48
C TRP A 121 -19.00 -14.95 4.30
N MET A 122 -19.17 -13.71 3.85
CA MET A 122 -18.72 -12.53 4.59
C MET A 122 -19.34 -12.45 5.99
N VAL A 123 -20.62 -12.79 6.13
CA VAL A 123 -21.32 -12.86 7.43
C VAL A 123 -20.74 -13.99 8.28
N ARG A 124 -20.62 -15.21 7.74
CA ARG A 124 -20.04 -16.36 8.47
C ARG A 124 -18.61 -16.07 8.92
N ARG A 125 -17.79 -15.46 8.06
CA ARG A 125 -16.41 -15.09 8.38
C ARG A 125 -16.34 -14.15 9.57
N GLU A 126 -17.22 -13.14 9.61
CA GLU A 126 -17.27 -12.22 10.76
C GLU A 126 -17.68 -12.96 12.05
N GLU A 127 -18.65 -13.87 11.97
CA GLU A 127 -19.00 -14.70 13.12
C GLU A 127 -17.84 -15.57 13.59
N LEU A 128 -17.02 -16.11 12.68
CA LEU A 128 -15.79 -16.84 13.04
C LEU A 128 -14.79 -15.94 13.75
N ASN A 129 -14.61 -14.71 13.27
CA ASN A 129 -13.74 -13.71 13.89
C ASN A 129 -14.21 -13.37 15.31
N ASP A 130 -15.51 -13.09 15.48
CA ASP A 130 -16.10 -12.78 16.79
C ASP A 130 -15.99 -13.98 17.75
N ARG A 131 -16.20 -15.21 17.26
CA ARG A 131 -16.06 -16.44 18.05
C ARG A 131 -14.63 -16.68 18.49
N LEU A 132 -13.64 -16.47 17.62
CA LEU A 132 -12.22 -16.58 17.99
C LEU A 132 -11.91 -15.65 19.17
N ILE A 133 -12.29 -14.38 19.06
CA ILE A 133 -12.05 -13.36 20.08
C ILE A 133 -12.76 -13.72 21.40
N GLU A 134 -14.01 -14.16 21.34
CA GLU A 134 -14.76 -14.55 22.54
C GLU A 134 -14.20 -15.83 23.18
N ASN A 135 -13.80 -16.83 22.38
CA ASN A 135 -13.19 -18.06 22.89
C ASN A 135 -11.88 -17.78 23.63
N VAL A 136 -11.04 -16.88 23.10
CA VAL A 136 -9.83 -16.44 23.82
C VAL A 136 -10.20 -15.66 25.08
N ARG A 137 -11.26 -14.84 25.06
CA ARG A 137 -11.71 -14.13 26.26
C ARG A 137 -12.18 -15.06 27.38
N ILE A 138 -12.84 -16.16 27.04
CA ILE A 138 -13.40 -17.13 28.00
C ILE A 138 -12.30 -17.80 28.83
N ILE A 139 -11.11 -18.03 28.26
CA ILE A 139 -10.00 -18.68 28.96
C ILE A 139 -9.23 -17.74 29.90
N LEU A 140 -9.55 -16.45 29.91
CA LEU A 140 -8.87 -15.44 30.72
C LEU A 140 -9.31 -15.47 32.18
N VAL A 141 -8.34 -15.39 33.09
CA VAL A 141 -8.60 -15.19 34.51
C VAL A 141 -9.05 -13.75 34.79
N PRO A 142 -9.69 -13.45 35.94
CA PRO A 142 -10.23 -12.11 36.21
C PRO A 142 -9.21 -10.96 36.10
N GLU A 143 -7.95 -11.20 36.46
CA GLU A 143 -6.87 -10.21 36.35
C GLU A 143 -6.57 -9.87 34.88
N GLN A 144 -6.49 -10.88 34.01
CA GLN A 144 -6.30 -10.71 32.57
C GLN A 144 -7.52 -10.08 31.89
N GLN A 145 -8.73 -10.37 32.37
CA GLN A 145 -9.94 -9.71 31.86
C GLN A 145 -9.92 -8.19 32.06
N ALA A 146 -9.19 -7.68 33.06
CA ALA A 146 -9.01 -6.24 33.23
C ALA A 146 -8.19 -5.62 32.07
N LEU A 147 -7.25 -6.38 31.49
CA LEU A 147 -6.43 -5.97 30.34
C LEU A 147 -7.19 -6.00 29.01
N TRP A 148 -8.33 -6.71 28.96
CA TRP A 148 -9.09 -6.96 27.74
C TRP A 148 -9.44 -5.70 26.94
N THR A 149 -9.78 -4.60 27.63
CA THR A 149 -10.20 -3.38 26.95
C THR A 149 -9.03 -2.71 26.24
N GLU A 150 -7.85 -2.64 26.86
CA GLU A 150 -6.64 -2.11 26.25
C GLU A 150 -6.14 -3.03 25.14
N PHE A 151 -6.12 -4.34 25.40
CA PHE A 151 -5.76 -5.35 24.42
C PHE A 151 -6.60 -5.22 23.13
N ASN A 152 -7.92 -5.10 23.24
CA ASN A 152 -8.78 -4.96 22.06
C ASN A 152 -8.49 -3.71 21.24
N ARG A 153 -8.17 -2.58 21.87
CA ARG A 153 -7.81 -1.35 21.15
C ARG A 153 -6.47 -1.52 20.44
N ARG A 154 -5.48 -2.13 21.10
CA ARG A 154 -4.19 -2.49 20.49
C ARG A 154 -4.37 -3.43 19.30
N LEU A 155 -5.13 -4.51 19.47
CA LEU A 155 -5.41 -5.48 18.41
C LEU A 155 -6.13 -4.83 17.22
N TYR A 156 -7.15 -4.03 17.49
CA TYR A 156 -7.89 -3.32 16.45
C TYR A 156 -7.01 -2.32 15.69
N ARG A 157 -6.15 -1.59 16.40
CA ARG A 157 -5.16 -0.70 15.81
C ARG A 157 -4.21 -1.46 14.89
N GLU A 158 -3.59 -2.54 15.35
CA GLU A 158 -2.67 -3.35 14.55
C GLU A 158 -3.33 -3.81 13.24
N LYS A 159 -4.58 -4.28 13.32
CA LYS A 159 -5.31 -4.80 12.15
C LYS A 159 -5.79 -3.72 11.19
N ARG A 160 -6.16 -2.54 11.69
CA ARG A 160 -6.82 -1.52 10.88
C ARG A 160 -5.92 -0.35 10.50
N MET A 161 -4.73 -0.20 11.08
CA MET A 161 -3.86 0.91 10.72
C MET A 161 -3.38 0.85 9.26
N ASP A 162 -3.18 -0.34 8.72
CA ASP A 162 -2.70 -0.53 7.34
C ASP A 162 -3.70 -0.12 6.25
N ASP A 163 -4.99 -0.03 6.59
CA ASP A 163 -6.05 0.45 5.67
C ASP A 163 -5.92 1.94 5.33
N GLY A 164 -4.95 2.65 5.91
CA GLY A 164 -4.71 4.07 5.67
C GLY A 164 -4.30 4.40 4.24
N ARG A 165 -4.82 5.50 3.70
CA ARG A 165 -4.56 5.99 2.34
C ARG A 165 -3.93 7.37 2.30
N PHE A 166 -4.12 8.16 3.35
CA PHE A 166 -3.53 9.49 3.47
C PHE A 166 -2.17 9.44 4.15
N SER A 167 -1.32 10.40 3.79
CA SER A 167 -0.05 10.61 4.48
C SER A 167 -0.31 10.94 5.96
N GLY A 168 0.40 10.28 6.87
CA GLY A 168 0.17 10.39 8.33
C GLY A 168 -0.96 9.53 8.91
N GLU A 169 -1.79 8.87 8.09
CA GLU A 169 -2.89 8.02 8.59
C GLU A 169 -2.38 6.69 9.17
N ARG A 170 -1.34 6.10 8.57
CA ARG A 170 -0.83 4.75 8.91
C ARG A 170 0.21 4.73 10.03
N VAL A 171 0.25 5.77 10.87
CA VAL A 171 1.32 5.92 11.86
C VAL A 171 0.86 5.46 13.23
N ASP A 172 1.52 4.43 13.75
CA ASP A 172 1.38 4.02 15.14
C ASP A 172 2.46 4.68 16.00
N LEU A 173 2.04 5.62 16.86
CA LEU A 173 2.94 6.34 17.76
C LEU A 173 3.50 5.44 18.88
N PHE A 174 2.84 4.33 19.24
CA PHE A 174 3.38 3.37 20.21
C PHE A 174 4.61 2.67 19.66
N VAL A 175 4.57 2.27 18.39
CA VAL A 175 5.69 1.63 17.72
C VAL A 175 6.87 2.59 17.63
N ILE A 176 6.61 3.87 17.29
CA ILE A 176 7.67 4.89 17.23
C ILE A 176 8.27 5.16 18.61
N ALA A 177 7.43 5.34 19.64
CA ALA A 177 7.89 5.58 21.00
C ALA A 177 8.80 4.43 21.48
N ARG A 178 8.38 3.18 21.25
CA ARG A 178 9.19 1.99 21.57
C ARG A 178 10.52 1.99 20.81
N ASP A 179 10.50 2.25 19.50
CA ASP A 179 11.70 2.16 18.66
C ASP A 179 12.74 3.26 18.99
N VAL A 180 12.29 4.42 19.48
CA VAL A 180 13.15 5.52 19.97
C VAL A 180 13.64 5.27 21.41
N GLY A 181 13.15 4.23 22.08
CA GLY A 181 13.54 3.90 23.45
C GLY A 181 12.86 4.78 24.50
N VAL A 182 11.64 5.25 24.23
CA VAL A 182 10.82 5.94 25.23
C VAL A 182 10.43 4.94 26.32
N GLU A 183 10.93 5.15 27.52
CA GLU A 183 10.59 4.34 28.68
C GLU A 183 9.17 4.66 29.17
N ARG A 184 8.43 3.61 29.52
CA ARG A 184 7.11 3.72 30.16
C ARG A 184 7.28 3.93 31.65
N GLY A 185 6.36 4.67 32.27
CA GLY A 185 6.35 4.93 33.72
C GLY A 185 6.24 6.39 34.12
N ASP A 186 6.36 7.33 33.19
CA ASP A 186 5.94 8.71 33.43
C ASP A 186 4.41 8.83 33.33
N GLU A 187 3.76 9.26 34.42
CA GLU A 187 2.30 9.37 34.52
C GLU A 187 1.73 10.31 33.45
N SER A 188 2.43 11.41 33.11
CA SER A 188 1.99 12.30 32.05
C SER A 188 2.02 11.63 30.68
N LEU A 189 3.09 10.90 30.36
CA LEU A 189 3.20 10.17 29.10
C LEU A 189 2.13 9.08 28.99
N GLU A 190 1.93 8.27 30.03
CA GLU A 190 0.92 7.21 30.04
C GLU A 190 -0.49 7.78 29.84
N THR A 191 -0.79 8.93 30.45
CA THR A 191 -2.07 9.62 30.25
C THR A 191 -2.27 10.05 28.79
N VAL A 192 -1.25 10.62 28.16
CA VAL A 192 -1.31 11.04 26.75
C VAL A 192 -1.46 9.83 25.83
N LEU A 193 -0.70 8.75 26.07
CA LEU A 193 -0.78 7.51 25.30
C LEU A 193 -2.15 6.82 25.44
N LEU A 194 -2.72 6.80 26.64
CA LEU A 194 -4.06 6.25 26.87
C LEU A 194 -5.13 7.05 26.11
N ASN A 195 -5.08 8.38 26.17
CA ASN A 195 -6.01 9.24 25.44
C ASN A 195 -5.87 9.05 23.92
N TYR A 196 -4.62 8.95 23.43
CA TYR A 196 -4.34 8.61 22.04
C TYR A 196 -4.98 7.29 21.63
N ASP A 197 -4.79 6.23 22.42
CA ASP A 197 -5.34 4.90 22.16
C ASP A 197 -6.87 4.91 22.06
N ILE A 198 -7.53 5.59 22.99
CA ILE A 198 -9.00 5.70 23.03
C ILE A 198 -9.52 6.48 21.82
N GLU A 199 -8.96 7.66 21.54
CA GLU A 199 -9.43 8.51 20.44
C GLU A 199 -9.13 7.88 19.07
N LEU A 200 -7.96 7.26 18.91
CA LEU A 200 -7.59 6.56 17.69
C LEU A 200 -8.50 5.36 17.43
N ASP A 201 -8.77 4.50 18.42
CA ASP A 201 -9.70 3.36 18.27
C ASP A 201 -11.08 3.83 17.81
N GLN A 202 -11.64 4.87 18.44
CA GLN A 202 -12.93 5.43 18.04
C GLN A 202 -12.91 5.95 16.59
N ALA A 203 -11.84 6.63 16.18
CA ALA A 203 -11.70 7.16 14.82
C ALA A 203 -11.52 6.04 13.78
N LEU A 204 -10.71 5.02 14.08
CA LEU A 204 -10.53 3.85 13.22
C LEU A 204 -11.84 3.10 13.04
N ARG A 205 -12.61 2.85 14.11
CA ARG A 205 -13.93 2.22 14.02
C ARG A 205 -14.91 3.06 13.23
N ALA A 206 -14.93 4.37 13.43
CA ALA A 206 -15.79 5.28 12.67
C ALA A 206 -15.44 5.30 11.17
N ARG A 207 -14.14 5.21 10.85
CA ARG A 207 -13.66 5.06 9.47
C ARG A 207 -14.08 3.71 8.90
N GLN A 208 -13.88 2.62 9.65
CA GLN A 208 -14.11 1.27 9.17
C GLN A 208 -15.57 1.01 8.83
N ARG A 209 -16.50 1.49 9.67
CA ARG A 209 -17.95 1.42 9.40
C ARG A 209 -18.36 2.04 8.05
N LEU A 210 -17.64 3.06 7.58
CA LEU A 210 -17.90 3.69 6.29
C LEU A 210 -17.22 2.97 5.11
N ILE A 211 -16.08 2.31 5.36
CA ILE A 211 -15.35 1.57 4.34
C ILE A 211 -16.06 0.24 4.04
N GLU A 212 -16.41 -0.51 5.09
CA GLU A 212 -17.08 -1.80 4.96
C GLU A 212 -18.55 -1.63 4.57
N GLY A 213 -19.17 -0.51 4.96
CA GLY A 213 -20.60 -0.30 4.79
C GLY A 213 -21.45 -1.27 5.63
N PRO A 214 -22.75 -1.37 5.37
CA PRO A 214 -23.60 -2.36 5.99
C PRO A 214 -23.18 -3.77 5.56
N LYS A 215 -22.84 -4.64 6.51
CA LYS A 215 -22.24 -5.97 6.28
C LYS A 215 -23.09 -6.91 5.39
N ASN A 216 -24.39 -6.67 5.30
CA ASN A 216 -25.33 -7.56 4.61
C ASN A 216 -25.71 -7.06 3.20
N ASP A 217 -25.06 -6.00 2.70
CA ASP A 217 -25.62 -5.20 1.61
C ASP A 217 -24.71 -5.06 0.39
N LEU A 218 -23.82 -6.03 0.14
CA LEU A 218 -23.00 -6.08 -1.08
C LEU A 218 -23.84 -5.99 -2.38
N LEU A 219 -24.96 -6.71 -2.46
CA LEU A 219 -25.87 -6.67 -3.61
C LEU A 219 -26.44 -5.26 -3.82
N SER A 220 -27.00 -4.62 -2.78
CA SER A 220 -27.49 -3.26 -2.94
C SER A 220 -26.35 -2.26 -3.12
N ALA A 221 -25.15 -2.50 -2.61
CA ALA A 221 -23.98 -1.67 -2.93
C ALA A 221 -23.59 -1.76 -4.42
N LEU A 222 -23.80 -2.92 -5.05
CA LEU A 222 -23.61 -3.12 -6.50
C LEU A 222 -24.75 -2.51 -7.32
N GLN A 223 -26.00 -2.71 -6.91
CA GLN A 223 -27.19 -2.16 -7.57
C GLN A 223 -27.30 -0.65 -7.40
N ASN A 224 -27.00 -0.10 -6.23
CA ASN A 224 -27.02 1.35 -6.00
C ASN A 224 -25.94 2.05 -6.82
N ARG A 225 -24.83 1.38 -7.16
CA ARG A 225 -23.83 1.97 -8.05
C ARG A 225 -24.36 2.13 -9.48
N THR A 226 -25.18 1.19 -9.95
CA THR A 226 -25.81 1.28 -11.27
C THR A 226 -27.04 2.19 -11.26
N ALA A 227 -27.82 2.19 -10.17
CA ALA A 227 -29.07 2.93 -10.04
C ALA A 227 -28.93 4.38 -9.50
N ASP A 228 -28.05 4.62 -8.52
CA ASP A 228 -27.77 5.94 -7.94
C ASP A 228 -26.28 6.15 -7.60
N PRO A 229 -25.47 6.52 -8.61
CA PRO A 229 -24.06 6.84 -8.41
C PRO A 229 -23.79 7.95 -7.36
N ASN A 230 -24.77 8.78 -6.98
CA ASN A 230 -24.54 9.85 -6.01
C ASN A 230 -24.49 9.35 -4.56
N PHE A 231 -25.26 8.31 -4.21
CA PHE A 231 -25.28 7.76 -2.86
C PHE A 231 -23.93 7.15 -2.44
N ASP A 232 -23.33 6.35 -3.33
CA ASP A 232 -21.99 5.77 -3.12
C ASP A 232 -20.92 6.88 -2.97
N MET A 233 -21.08 7.97 -3.70
CA MET A 233 -20.17 9.12 -3.64
C MET A 233 -20.22 9.83 -2.29
N ASP A 234 -21.40 10.02 -1.72
CA ASP A 234 -21.54 10.65 -0.41
C ASP A 234 -20.91 9.81 0.70
N ASN A 235 -21.04 8.48 0.64
CA ASN A 235 -20.36 7.60 1.59
C ASN A 235 -18.83 7.66 1.43
N LYS A 236 -18.32 7.69 0.20
CA LYS A 236 -16.87 7.87 -0.06
C LYS A 236 -16.36 9.23 0.41
N LYS A 237 -17.14 10.31 0.25
CA LYS A 237 -16.83 11.65 0.78
C LYS A 237 -16.77 11.63 2.31
N LYS A 238 -17.73 10.97 2.98
CA LYS A 238 -17.70 10.79 4.44
C LYS A 238 -16.49 9.96 4.88
N ALA A 239 -16.16 8.91 4.13
CA ALA A 239 -14.98 8.07 4.42
C ALA A 239 -13.68 8.88 4.35
N ILE A 240 -13.52 9.75 3.34
CA ILE A 240 -12.38 10.70 3.26
C ILE A 240 -12.30 11.56 4.52
N LYS A 241 -13.42 12.13 4.98
CA LYS A 241 -13.44 12.94 6.22
C LYS A 241 -13.01 12.12 7.46
N LYS A 242 -13.44 10.86 7.57
CA LYS A 242 -13.02 9.99 8.68
C LYS A 242 -11.55 9.59 8.61
N ARG A 243 -11.00 9.41 7.41
CA ARG A 243 -9.55 9.17 7.22
C ARG A 243 -8.73 10.38 7.65
N VAL A 244 -9.17 11.59 7.27
CA VAL A 244 -8.55 12.85 7.72
C VAL A 244 -8.58 12.96 9.24
N ALA A 245 -9.70 12.58 9.89
CA ALA A 245 -9.78 12.58 11.35
C ALA A 245 -8.75 11.65 12.02
N VAL A 246 -8.52 10.45 11.47
CA VAL A 246 -7.47 9.52 11.97
C VAL A 246 -6.09 10.16 11.85
N ARG A 247 -5.77 10.76 10.69
CA ARG A 247 -4.51 11.49 10.48
C ARG A 247 -4.36 12.65 11.47
N ASP A 248 -5.41 13.45 11.67
CA ASP A 248 -5.34 14.62 12.54
C ASP A 248 -5.17 14.22 14.02
N ILE A 249 -5.73 13.08 14.44
CA ILE A 249 -5.48 12.48 15.76
C ILE A 249 -4.00 12.10 15.88
N ASN A 250 -3.43 11.39 14.90
CA ASN A 250 -2.00 11.04 14.89
C ASN A 250 -1.11 12.29 14.92
N ASP A 251 -1.42 13.32 14.13
CA ASP A 251 -0.65 14.57 14.09
C ASP A 251 -0.70 15.32 15.42
N ARG A 252 -1.89 15.43 16.05
CA ARG A 252 -2.05 16.10 17.34
C ARG A 252 -1.31 15.34 18.44
N TYR A 253 -1.52 14.03 18.56
CA TYR A 253 -0.89 13.24 19.61
C TYR A 253 0.63 13.09 19.42
N ARG A 254 1.15 13.18 18.19
CA ARG A 254 2.59 13.33 17.97
C ARG A 254 3.13 14.55 18.71
N GLU A 255 2.45 15.70 18.60
CA GLU A 255 2.88 16.93 19.29
C GLU A 255 2.69 16.83 20.81
N GLU A 256 1.58 16.27 21.28
CA GLU A 256 1.34 16.11 22.72
C GLU A 256 2.37 15.18 23.38
N ILE A 257 2.68 14.03 22.76
CA ILE A 257 3.72 13.12 23.24
C ILE A 257 5.07 13.84 23.24
N ARG A 258 5.40 14.53 22.14
CA ARG A 258 6.66 15.27 22.01
C ARG A 258 6.88 16.28 23.14
N LEU A 259 5.83 16.96 23.59
CA LEU A 259 5.90 17.97 24.66
C LEU A 259 6.16 17.39 26.05
N VAL A 260 5.83 16.11 26.27
CA VAL A 260 6.03 15.43 27.56
C VAL A 260 7.40 14.74 27.62
N LEU A 261 7.99 14.42 26.46
CA LEU A 261 9.29 13.76 26.40
C LEU A 261 10.46 14.70 26.75
N PRO A 262 11.56 14.16 27.32
CA PRO A 262 12.82 14.88 27.46
C PRO A 262 13.34 15.39 26.11
N GLU A 263 14.02 16.55 26.10
CA GLU A 263 14.43 17.25 24.87
C GLU A 263 15.12 16.36 23.83
N MET A 264 16.06 15.50 24.27
CA MET A 264 16.77 14.58 23.37
C MET A 264 15.83 13.56 22.70
N LEU A 265 14.95 12.92 23.47
CA LEU A 265 13.99 11.94 22.96
C LEU A 265 12.86 12.61 22.18
N SER A 266 12.50 13.83 22.57
CA SER A 266 11.47 14.66 21.92
C SER A 266 11.82 14.91 20.45
N THR A 267 13.05 15.34 20.16
CA THR A 267 13.51 15.55 18.78
C THR A 267 13.57 14.23 18.00
N GLN A 268 14.15 13.17 18.57
CA GLN A 268 14.25 11.87 17.90
C GLN A 268 12.87 11.27 17.58
N PHE A 269 11.94 11.34 18.54
CA PHE A 269 10.56 10.91 18.36
C PHE A 269 9.86 11.72 17.27
N GLN A 270 10.02 13.04 17.27
CA GLN A 270 9.44 13.92 16.26
C GLN A 270 9.94 13.56 14.86
N ASP A 271 11.25 13.42 14.69
CA ASP A 271 11.88 13.12 13.41
C ASP A 271 11.45 11.75 12.88
N GLU A 272 11.45 10.72 13.74
CA GLU A 272 10.98 9.39 13.35
C GLU A 272 9.49 9.35 13.03
N ALA A 273 8.66 10.05 13.82
CA ALA A 273 7.23 10.15 13.56
C ALA A 273 6.94 10.84 12.22
N LEU A 274 7.59 11.97 11.94
CA LEU A 274 7.44 12.69 10.66
C LEU A 274 7.99 11.87 9.49
N ARG A 275 9.10 11.14 9.68
CA ARG A 275 9.70 10.27 8.66
C ARG A 275 8.78 9.13 8.27
N ARG A 276 8.11 8.49 9.23
CA ARG A 276 7.14 7.40 8.96
C ARG A 276 5.80 7.93 8.44
N ALA A 277 5.33 9.06 8.95
CA ALA A 277 4.07 9.69 8.54
C ALA A 277 4.13 10.25 7.12
N TYR A 278 5.23 10.93 6.79
CA TYR A 278 5.40 11.66 5.55
C TYR A 278 6.75 11.32 4.90
N PRO A 279 6.98 10.06 4.50
CA PRO A 279 8.27 9.59 4.00
C PRO A 279 8.70 10.32 2.73
N LYS A 280 7.77 10.81 1.92
CA LYS A 280 8.11 11.60 0.72
C LYS A 280 8.72 12.96 1.05
N ILE A 281 8.47 13.49 2.25
CA ILE A 281 8.88 14.82 2.70
C ILE A 281 10.15 14.71 3.55
N PHE A 282 10.11 13.90 4.62
CA PHE A 282 11.16 13.87 5.65
C PHE A 282 12.15 12.70 5.53
N ARG A 283 12.06 11.86 4.49
CA ARG A 283 13.16 10.93 4.22
C ARG A 283 14.43 11.72 3.89
N LYS A 284 15.55 11.23 4.40
CA LYS A 284 16.88 11.68 4.02
C LYS A 284 17.04 11.70 2.50
N THR A 285 17.33 12.88 1.98
CA THR A 285 17.51 13.13 0.54
C THR A 285 18.85 12.55 0.05
N ASN A 286 19.02 12.50 -1.27
CA ASN A 286 20.32 12.11 -1.83
C ASN A 286 21.38 13.17 -1.54
N ALA A 287 21.00 14.46 -1.50
CA ALA A 287 21.92 15.54 -1.17
C ALA A 287 22.46 15.42 0.26
N GLU A 288 21.59 15.19 1.25
CA GLU A 288 22.00 14.92 2.65
C GLU A 288 22.99 13.76 2.75
N ARG A 289 22.82 12.69 1.96
CA ARG A 289 23.78 11.57 1.95
C ARG A 289 25.15 11.96 1.44
N VAL A 290 25.23 12.82 0.43
CA VAL A 290 26.51 13.31 -0.10
C VAL A 290 27.19 14.24 0.91
N PHE A 291 26.42 15.09 1.61
CA PHE A 291 26.95 15.92 2.70
C PHE A 291 27.48 15.08 3.87
N ASP A 292 26.74 14.06 4.30
CA ASP A 292 27.18 13.20 5.39
C ASP A 292 28.43 12.39 5.03
N ASP A 293 28.52 11.92 3.78
CA ASP A 293 29.72 11.24 3.27
C ASP A 293 30.91 12.20 3.19
N ALA A 294 30.70 13.45 2.79
CA ALA A 294 31.72 14.48 2.82
C ALA A 294 32.20 14.75 4.26
N LEU A 295 31.27 14.94 5.21
CA LEU A 295 31.63 15.15 6.62
C LEU A 295 32.41 13.98 7.19
N ALA A 296 32.03 12.74 6.87
CA ALA A 296 32.76 11.55 7.31
C ALA A 296 34.16 11.43 6.67
N THR A 297 34.30 11.81 5.40
CA THR A 297 35.58 11.75 4.67
C THR A 297 36.60 12.76 5.20
N TYR A 298 36.14 13.97 5.52
CA TYR A 298 36.97 15.09 5.99
C TYR A 298 37.01 15.22 7.52
N ASP A 299 36.45 14.25 8.27
CA ASP A 299 36.40 14.29 9.73
C ASP A 299 37.82 14.42 10.32
N PRO A 300 38.13 15.48 11.09
CA PRO A 300 39.45 15.72 11.68
C PRO A 300 39.87 14.65 12.70
N THR A 301 38.92 13.85 13.20
CA THR A 301 39.18 12.75 14.12
C THR A 301 39.44 11.41 13.42
N SER A 302 39.25 11.36 12.10
CA SER A 302 39.50 10.17 11.30
C SER A 302 40.98 10.05 10.88
N ASP A 303 41.46 8.82 10.72
CA ASP A 303 42.82 8.53 10.21
C ASP A 303 42.94 8.71 8.68
N ASN A 304 41.98 9.38 8.04
CA ASN A 304 41.94 9.54 6.59
C ASN A 304 42.97 10.57 6.11
N GLU A 305 43.61 10.33 4.96
CA GLU A 305 44.56 11.26 4.34
C GLU A 305 43.90 12.60 3.96
N SER A 306 42.58 12.59 3.74
CA SER A 306 41.77 13.78 3.41
C SER A 306 41.25 14.54 4.64
N ALA A 307 41.60 14.14 5.87
CA ALA A 307 41.13 14.80 7.07
C ALA A 307 41.67 16.24 7.17
N ASP A 308 40.77 17.23 7.20
CA ASP A 308 41.12 18.64 7.32
C ASP A 308 40.02 19.42 8.07
N GLN A 309 40.38 20.03 9.19
CA GLN A 309 39.46 20.79 10.06
C GLN A 309 38.82 21.96 9.32
N ALA A 310 39.58 22.70 8.51
CA ALA A 310 39.07 23.88 7.82
C ALA A 310 38.02 23.50 6.77
N THR A 311 38.28 22.43 6.01
CA THR A 311 37.34 21.87 5.04
C THR A 311 36.11 21.28 5.74
N TYR A 312 36.29 20.53 6.83
CA TYR A 312 35.18 20.00 7.63
C TYR A 312 34.24 21.11 8.14
N ASP A 313 34.79 22.17 8.74
CA ASP A 313 34.01 23.29 9.27
C ASP A 313 33.23 24.02 8.15
N ALA A 314 33.85 24.15 6.97
CA ALA A 314 33.21 24.72 5.80
C ALA A 314 32.05 23.85 5.27
N ILE A 315 32.23 22.53 5.18
CA ILE A 315 31.18 21.58 4.80
C ILE A 315 30.04 21.63 5.83
N TRP A 316 30.36 21.61 7.13
CA TRP A 316 29.37 21.63 8.22
C TRP A 316 28.52 22.91 8.18
N SER A 317 29.15 24.06 7.98
CA SER A 317 28.46 25.34 7.84
C SER A 317 27.50 25.34 6.65
N LEU A 318 27.97 24.88 5.48
CA LEU A 318 27.17 24.77 4.26
C LEU A 318 25.99 23.80 4.45
N TYR A 319 26.24 22.68 5.13
CA TYR A 319 25.22 21.67 5.41
C TYR A 319 24.16 22.18 6.38
N SER A 320 24.57 22.90 7.43
CA SER A 320 23.65 23.52 8.39
C SER A 320 22.73 24.55 7.71
N GLU A 321 23.27 25.38 6.80
CA GLU A 321 22.46 26.32 6.01
C GLU A 321 21.45 25.58 5.12
N PHE A 322 21.91 24.51 4.46
CA PHE A 322 21.06 23.65 3.64
C PHE A 322 19.91 23.03 4.44
N LEU A 323 20.21 22.43 5.60
CA LEU A 323 19.20 21.81 6.47
C LEU A 323 18.19 22.82 6.98
N GLY A 324 18.61 24.05 7.31
CA GLY A 324 17.71 25.14 7.68
C GLY A 324 16.69 25.46 6.58
N LYS A 325 17.16 25.66 5.34
CA LYS A 325 16.28 25.92 4.18
C LYS A 325 15.41 24.72 3.83
N LEU A 326 15.98 23.52 3.90
CA LEU A 326 15.26 22.27 3.64
C LEU A 326 14.13 22.06 4.65
N SER A 327 14.36 22.36 5.93
CA SER A 327 13.35 22.27 6.98
C SER A 327 12.16 23.20 6.72
N MET A 328 12.42 24.46 6.37
CA MET A 328 11.35 25.41 5.99
C MET A 328 10.52 24.89 4.82
N LEU A 329 11.18 24.39 3.77
CA LEU A 329 10.48 23.88 2.59
C LEU A 329 9.74 22.57 2.87
N ASN A 330 10.31 21.68 3.70
CA ASN A 330 9.63 20.47 4.14
C ASN A 330 8.36 20.81 4.93
N ASN A 331 8.39 21.83 5.78
CA ASN A 331 7.20 22.31 6.49
C ASN A 331 6.15 22.86 5.52
N ASP A 332 6.53 23.66 4.51
CA ASP A 332 5.60 24.15 3.49
C ASP A 332 4.96 23.01 2.69
N ILE A 333 5.76 22.02 2.29
CA ILE A 333 5.29 20.80 1.61
C ILE A 333 4.33 20.03 2.52
N TYR A 334 4.66 19.89 3.79
CA TYR A 334 3.83 19.20 4.79
C TYR A 334 2.47 19.89 4.96
N MET A 335 2.45 21.20 5.21
CA MET A 335 1.23 21.98 5.38
C MET A 335 0.36 21.95 4.12
N THR A 336 0.98 22.09 2.94
CA THR A 336 0.28 22.02 1.65
C THR A 336 -0.29 20.62 1.40
N THR A 337 0.47 19.57 1.70
CA THR A 337 0.01 18.18 1.55
C THR A 337 -1.21 17.92 2.43
N ARG A 338 -1.21 18.42 3.69
CA ARG A 338 -2.34 18.21 4.61
C ARG A 338 -3.64 18.81 4.11
N SER A 339 -3.60 19.99 3.48
CA SER A 339 -4.78 20.66 2.94
C SER A 339 -5.19 20.11 1.57
N SER A 340 -4.24 19.83 0.67
CA SER A 340 -4.56 19.47 -0.71
C SER A 340 -4.83 17.98 -0.93
N GLU A 341 -4.24 17.07 -0.15
CA GLU A 341 -4.39 15.61 -0.35
C GLU A 341 -5.88 15.16 -0.29
N PRO A 342 -6.70 15.61 0.68
CA PRO A 342 -8.14 15.30 0.71
C PRO A 342 -8.89 15.86 -0.50
N GLU A 343 -8.56 17.08 -0.94
CA GLU A 343 -9.19 17.71 -2.10
C GLU A 343 -8.84 16.99 -3.40
N LEU A 344 -7.60 16.52 -3.55
CA LEU A 344 -7.17 15.73 -4.69
C LEU A 344 -7.89 14.37 -4.73
N GLU A 345 -8.09 13.71 -3.58
CA GLU A 345 -8.88 12.49 -3.49
C GLU A 345 -10.36 12.73 -3.84
N LEU A 346 -10.95 13.83 -3.37
CA LEU A 346 -12.30 14.23 -3.74
C LEU A 346 -12.41 14.51 -5.25
N ALA A 347 -11.44 15.20 -5.85
CA ALA A 347 -11.41 15.45 -7.28
C ALA A 347 -11.24 14.16 -8.09
N ARG A 348 -10.43 13.19 -7.62
CA ARG A 348 -10.32 11.85 -8.24
C ARG A 348 -11.64 11.11 -8.20
N LEU A 349 -12.32 11.18 -7.06
CA LEU A 349 -13.62 10.58 -6.85
C LEU A 349 -14.67 11.20 -7.79
N GLU A 350 -14.74 12.53 -7.88
CA GLU A 350 -15.65 13.25 -8.79
C GLU A 350 -15.35 12.95 -10.26
N ASN A 351 -14.07 12.87 -10.64
CA ASN A 351 -13.68 12.46 -11.98
C ASN A 351 -14.04 11.00 -12.30
N SER A 352 -14.17 10.14 -11.30
CA SER A 352 -14.71 8.79 -11.50
C SER A 352 -16.19 8.85 -11.87
N LEU A 353 -16.95 9.74 -11.22
CA LEU A 353 -18.37 9.96 -11.50
C LEU A 353 -18.59 10.61 -12.88
N ARG A 354 -17.79 11.61 -13.23
CA ARG A 354 -17.79 12.23 -14.57
C ARG A 354 -17.58 11.20 -15.66
N ARG A 355 -16.58 10.33 -15.49
CA ARG A 355 -16.33 9.21 -16.40
C ARG A 355 -17.52 8.27 -16.54
N SER A 356 -18.18 7.88 -15.44
CA SER A 356 -19.36 7.02 -15.54
C SER A 356 -20.55 7.69 -16.24
N ARG A 357 -20.58 9.02 -16.28
CA ARG A 357 -21.58 9.82 -17.02
C ARG A 357 -21.16 10.17 -18.46
N GLY A 358 -19.96 9.77 -18.88
CA GLY A 358 -19.41 10.15 -20.18
C GLY A 358 -18.98 11.62 -20.29
N GLU A 359 -18.80 12.30 -19.16
CA GLU A 359 -18.31 13.68 -19.09
C GLU A 359 -16.77 13.75 -19.16
N ASP A 360 -16.25 14.91 -19.57
CA ASP A 360 -14.81 15.18 -19.59
C ASP A 360 -14.20 15.21 -18.19
N ILE A 361 -12.98 14.67 -18.09
CA ILE A 361 -12.21 14.58 -16.84
C ILE A 361 -11.49 15.91 -16.59
N VAL A 362 -11.68 16.49 -15.42
CA VAL A 362 -10.94 17.69 -14.98
C VAL A 362 -9.68 17.23 -14.27
N ARG A 363 -8.49 17.51 -14.83
CA ARG A 363 -7.22 17.17 -14.17
C ARG A 363 -6.97 18.13 -13.01
N PRO A 364 -6.99 17.67 -11.73
CA PRO A 364 -6.69 18.55 -10.62
C PRO A 364 -5.22 18.95 -10.65
N VAL A 365 -4.95 20.22 -10.37
CA VAL A 365 -3.58 20.73 -10.21
C VAL A 365 -3.12 20.38 -8.80
N ASP A 366 -1.94 19.77 -8.69
CA ASP A 366 -1.34 19.40 -7.41
C ASP A 366 -0.42 20.55 -6.96
N PRO A 367 -0.80 21.31 -5.91
CA PRO A 367 -0.02 22.46 -5.45
C PRO A 367 1.34 22.06 -4.85
N VAL A 368 1.50 20.79 -4.45
CA VAL A 368 2.76 20.29 -3.87
C VAL A 368 3.87 20.18 -4.91
N LYS A 369 3.53 20.09 -6.21
CA LYS A 369 4.51 19.87 -7.28
C LYS A 369 5.54 21.00 -7.38
N GLU A 370 5.11 22.25 -7.26
CA GLU A 370 6.02 23.41 -7.33
C GLU A 370 6.98 23.42 -6.15
N LEU A 371 6.50 23.12 -4.94
CA LEU A 371 7.34 23.02 -3.75
C LEU A 371 8.35 21.87 -3.85
N GLN A 372 7.93 20.73 -4.40
CA GLN A 372 8.86 19.62 -4.69
C GLN A 372 9.90 19.97 -5.74
N GLN A 373 9.55 20.80 -6.72
CA GLN A 373 10.51 21.30 -7.70
C GLN A 373 11.52 22.23 -7.02
N LYS A 374 11.06 23.20 -6.23
CA LYS A 374 11.93 24.07 -5.42
C LYS A 374 12.86 23.26 -4.51
N LYS A 375 12.38 22.13 -3.97
CA LYS A 375 13.19 21.23 -3.14
C LYS A 375 14.34 20.62 -3.93
N ARG A 376 14.06 20.13 -5.13
CA ARG A 376 15.09 19.57 -6.02
C ARG A 376 16.08 20.63 -6.52
N GLU A 377 15.61 21.85 -6.73
CA GLU A 377 16.47 22.98 -7.12
C GLU A 377 17.39 23.38 -5.97
N LEU A 378 16.87 23.48 -4.74
CA LEU A 378 17.66 23.70 -3.52
C LEU A 378 18.72 22.61 -3.33
N GLU A 379 18.34 21.33 -3.46
CA GLU A 379 19.28 20.20 -3.38
C GLU A 379 20.42 20.34 -4.39
N ARG A 380 20.12 20.74 -5.64
CA ARG A 380 21.16 20.93 -6.68
C ARG A 380 22.06 22.12 -6.35
N GLU A 381 21.48 23.25 -5.98
CA GLU A 381 22.23 24.48 -5.65
C GLU A 381 23.29 24.22 -4.58
N TYR A 382 22.93 23.50 -3.51
CA TYR A 382 23.86 23.19 -2.43
C TYR A 382 24.89 22.13 -2.77
N ILE A 383 24.53 21.16 -3.62
CA ILE A 383 25.49 20.20 -4.13
C ILE A 383 26.51 20.86 -5.06
N ASP A 384 26.08 21.81 -5.89
CA ASP A 384 26.99 22.57 -6.75
C ASP A 384 27.95 23.44 -5.91
N ARG A 385 27.49 23.99 -4.77
CA ARG A 385 28.35 24.69 -3.80
C ARG A 385 29.34 23.75 -3.11
N LEU A 386 28.89 22.56 -2.71
CA LEU A 386 29.77 21.55 -2.11
C LEU A 386 30.84 21.10 -3.12
N ARG A 387 30.46 20.89 -4.38
CA ARG A 387 31.38 20.59 -5.47
C ARG A 387 32.37 21.72 -5.71
N ALA A 388 31.94 22.98 -5.67
CA ALA A 388 32.82 24.13 -5.81
C ALA A 388 33.81 24.26 -4.63
N LEU A 389 33.42 23.84 -3.43
CA LEU A 389 34.27 23.84 -2.24
C LEU A 389 35.36 22.76 -2.32
N LEU A 390 35.01 21.55 -2.73
CA LEU A 390 35.92 20.39 -2.80
C LEU A 390 36.70 20.29 -4.12
N GLY A 391 36.19 20.90 -5.19
CA GLY A 391 36.68 20.65 -6.55
C GLY A 391 36.15 19.33 -7.12
N ASP A 392 36.32 19.16 -8.43
CA ASP A 392 35.69 18.08 -9.19
C ASP A 392 36.23 16.69 -8.82
N ASP A 393 37.55 16.57 -8.63
CA ASP A 393 38.20 15.29 -8.39
C ASP A 393 37.77 14.70 -7.04
N GLN A 394 37.88 15.49 -5.96
CA GLN A 394 37.46 15.09 -4.62
C GLN A 394 35.95 14.88 -4.50
N PHE A 395 35.15 15.67 -5.22
CA PHE A 395 33.69 15.53 -5.20
C PHE A 395 33.23 14.21 -5.84
N VAL A 396 33.88 13.75 -6.92
CA VAL A 396 33.51 12.50 -7.62
C VAL A 396 33.78 11.25 -6.78
N GLU A 397 34.74 11.34 -5.84
CA GLU A 397 35.07 10.27 -4.91
C GLU A 397 33.98 10.03 -3.85
N LEU A 398 33.14 11.04 -3.57
CA LEU A 398 32.05 10.93 -2.62
C LEU A 398 30.95 9.96 -3.09
N ASN A 399 30.41 9.19 -2.16
CA ASN A 399 29.33 8.25 -2.39
C ASN A 399 28.05 8.97 -2.82
N GLY A 400 27.60 8.69 -4.06
CA GLY A 400 26.36 9.24 -4.62
C GLY A 400 26.51 10.59 -5.33
N ALA A 401 27.68 11.23 -5.26
CA ALA A 401 27.97 12.49 -5.93
C ALA A 401 27.94 12.40 -7.47
N ARG A 402 28.26 11.23 -8.04
CA ARG A 402 28.23 10.96 -9.49
C ARG A 402 26.90 11.29 -10.18
N ARG A 403 25.78 11.35 -9.45
CA ARG A 403 24.45 11.71 -10.00
C ARG A 403 24.30 13.20 -10.30
N TYR A 404 25.14 14.03 -9.69
CA TYR A 404 25.12 15.48 -9.77
C TYR A 404 26.22 16.04 -10.65
N VAL A 405 27.19 15.22 -11.01
CA VAL A 405 28.16 15.54 -12.05
C VAL A 405 27.37 15.57 -13.37
N PRO A 406 27.38 16.69 -14.12
CA PRO A 406 26.90 16.70 -15.49
C PRO A 406 27.54 15.50 -16.19
N PRO A 407 26.81 14.74 -17.02
CA PRO A 407 27.46 13.79 -17.89
C PRO A 407 28.61 14.55 -18.54
N ALA A 408 29.86 14.16 -18.27
CA ALA A 408 30.98 14.63 -19.06
C ALA A 408 30.51 14.50 -20.51
N GLU A 409 30.74 15.50 -21.35
CA GLU A 409 30.52 15.37 -22.79
C GLU A 409 31.28 14.12 -23.23
N PHE A 410 30.58 12.98 -23.18
CA PHE A 410 31.20 11.68 -23.22
C PHE A 410 31.45 11.49 -24.69
N ASP A 411 32.62 11.95 -25.13
CA ASP A 411 33.29 11.66 -26.40
C ASP A 411 32.35 11.10 -27.47
N ARG A 412 31.37 11.90 -27.91
CA ARG A 412 30.72 11.64 -29.20
C ARG A 412 31.72 11.74 -30.36
N ALA A 413 32.91 12.27 -30.08
CA ALA A 413 34.05 12.33 -30.99
C ALA A 413 34.87 11.02 -31.05
N ASN A 414 34.71 10.06 -30.12
CA ASN A 414 35.57 8.86 -30.05
C ASN A 414 34.82 7.51 -30.11
N MET A 415 33.51 7.51 -30.35
CA MET A 415 32.82 6.34 -30.91
C MET A 415 33.09 6.30 -32.42
N GLY A 416 34.18 5.61 -32.76
CA GLY A 416 34.69 5.43 -34.11
C GLY A 416 33.66 4.97 -35.14
N GLY A 417 33.92 5.37 -36.38
CA GLY A 417 33.11 5.16 -37.57
C GLY A 417 32.55 3.75 -37.72
N GLY A 418 31.23 3.65 -37.54
CA GLY A 418 30.40 2.64 -38.17
C GLY A 418 29.73 3.27 -39.39
N ASP A 419 30.37 3.11 -40.54
CA ASP A 419 29.87 3.20 -41.92
C ASP A 419 28.38 3.63 -42.07
N LYS A 420 28.16 4.92 -42.30
CA LYS A 420 26.89 5.43 -42.86
C LYS A 420 26.92 5.28 -44.37
N GLY A 421 26.69 4.05 -44.84
CA GLY A 421 26.33 3.78 -46.22
C GLY A 421 24.95 4.38 -46.53
N ASP A 422 24.89 5.11 -47.64
CA ASP A 422 23.71 5.71 -48.28
C ASP A 422 22.39 4.97 -48.03
N ARG A 423 21.42 5.67 -47.45
CA ARG A 423 19.99 5.36 -47.65
C ARG A 423 19.32 6.53 -48.32
N VAL A 424 19.31 6.43 -49.64
CA VAL A 424 18.34 7.03 -50.55
C VAL A 424 16.95 7.04 -49.91
N LEU A 425 16.31 8.21 -49.91
CA LEU A 425 14.92 8.42 -49.57
C LEU A 425 14.03 7.51 -50.44
N GLN A 426 13.40 6.50 -49.84
CA GLN A 426 12.23 5.83 -50.41
C GLN A 426 10.99 6.17 -49.58
N PRO A 427 9.87 6.55 -50.20
CA PRO A 427 8.62 6.81 -49.51
C PRO A 427 7.90 5.49 -49.17
N ASP A 428 7.12 5.55 -48.09
CA ASP A 428 6.05 4.64 -47.66
C ASP A 428 6.35 3.13 -47.57
N ARG A 429 6.64 2.66 -46.35
CA ARG A 429 6.36 1.27 -45.94
C ARG A 429 5.77 1.18 -44.53
N PRO A 430 4.80 0.27 -44.31
CA PRO A 430 4.02 0.19 -43.09
C PRO A 430 4.80 -0.45 -41.94
N ASN A 431 4.54 0.07 -40.75
CA ASN A 431 5.20 -0.25 -39.49
C ASN A 431 4.92 -1.71 -39.06
N THR A 432 5.86 -2.61 -39.32
CA THR A 432 5.86 -3.97 -38.74
C THR A 432 6.89 -4.01 -37.62
N LYS A 433 6.40 -4.10 -36.38
CA LYS A 433 7.22 -4.37 -35.19
C LYS A 433 7.83 -5.76 -35.32
N ILE A 434 9.15 -5.84 -35.36
CA ILE A 434 9.90 -7.07 -35.14
C ILE A 434 10.06 -7.20 -33.62
N GLU A 435 9.34 -8.13 -33.00
CA GLU A 435 9.52 -8.51 -31.60
C GLU A 435 10.81 -9.35 -31.47
N LYS A 436 11.64 -9.02 -30.46
CA LYS A 436 12.79 -9.87 -30.09
C LYS A 436 12.28 -11.14 -29.37
N PRO A 437 12.91 -12.30 -29.56
CA PRO A 437 12.55 -13.52 -28.81
C PRO A 437 12.89 -13.36 -27.33
N ASP A 438 12.04 -13.91 -26.47
CA ASP A 438 12.18 -13.91 -25.00
C ASP A 438 12.80 -15.25 -24.57
N ASP A 439 14.08 -15.26 -24.20
CA ASP A 439 14.87 -16.47 -23.85
C ASP A 439 14.63 -16.95 -22.40
N ARG A 440 13.37 -17.08 -21.96
CA ARG A 440 13.02 -17.65 -20.65
C ARG A 440 12.53 -19.10 -20.77
N PRO A 441 12.97 -20.05 -19.92
CA PRO A 441 12.78 -21.49 -20.17
C PRO A 441 11.35 -22.03 -20.06
N ASP A 442 10.38 -21.23 -19.59
CA ASP A 442 9.00 -21.68 -19.31
C ASP A 442 7.91 -20.78 -19.92
N ALA A 443 8.18 -20.14 -21.07
CA ALA A 443 7.15 -19.36 -21.77
C ALA A 443 6.25 -20.26 -22.64
N THR A 444 4.97 -20.32 -22.32
CA THR A 444 3.94 -20.97 -23.16
C THR A 444 3.76 -20.20 -24.48
N PRO A 445 3.63 -20.89 -25.63
CA PRO A 445 3.62 -20.23 -26.94
C PRO A 445 2.33 -19.45 -27.17
N ARG A 446 2.45 -18.12 -27.27
CA ARG A 446 1.40 -17.24 -27.80
C ARG A 446 1.42 -17.30 -29.32
N ASN A 447 0.57 -18.16 -29.90
CA ASN A 447 -0.15 -17.92 -31.17
C ASN A 447 -0.80 -19.22 -31.66
N LEU A 448 -2.04 -19.48 -31.24
CA LEU A 448 -2.94 -20.39 -31.95
C LEU A 448 -4.36 -19.80 -31.95
N LYS A 449 -4.62 -18.88 -32.88
CA LYS A 449 -5.99 -18.63 -33.36
C LYS A 449 -6.00 -18.07 -34.79
N GLY A 450 -6.49 -18.91 -35.71
CA GLY A 450 -7.02 -18.59 -37.05
C GLY A 450 -5.97 -18.52 -38.17
N GLY A 451 -6.05 -19.24 -39.28
CA GLY A 451 -7.11 -20.08 -39.84
C GLY A 451 -6.75 -20.52 -41.28
N ALA A 452 -7.70 -21.23 -41.92
CA ALA A 452 -7.71 -21.77 -43.30
C ALA A 452 -6.77 -22.98 -43.52
N GLY A 453 -7.20 -24.15 -44.00
CA GLY A 453 -8.28 -24.47 -44.93
C GLY A 453 -7.64 -24.98 -46.24
N LEU A 454 -7.85 -26.26 -46.60
CA LEU A 454 -8.00 -26.79 -47.98
C LEU A 454 -7.85 -28.33 -48.04
N GLY A 455 -8.75 -28.96 -48.80
CA GLY A 455 -8.66 -30.31 -49.39
C GLY A 455 -9.26 -31.41 -48.52
N GLY A 456 -10.31 -32.15 -48.88
CA GLY A 456 -10.88 -32.48 -50.19
C GLY A 456 -10.98 -34.01 -50.28
N GLY A 457 -12.19 -34.58 -50.41
CA GLY A 457 -12.33 -36.03 -50.59
C GLY A 457 -13.71 -36.63 -50.30
N THR A 458 -14.63 -36.49 -51.27
CA THR A 458 -15.54 -37.53 -51.80
C THR A 458 -16.25 -38.51 -50.85
N GLY A 459 -17.59 -38.53 -50.92
CA GLY A 459 -18.39 -39.67 -50.46
C GLY A 459 -19.91 -39.43 -50.51
N SER A 460 -20.50 -39.71 -51.67
CA SER A 460 -21.94 -39.65 -51.97
C SER A 460 -22.74 -40.82 -51.37
N ARG A 461 -23.97 -40.55 -50.92
CA ARG A 461 -25.25 -41.32 -51.08
C ARG A 461 -26.18 -41.03 -49.89
N ASN A 462 -27.27 -40.30 -50.09
CA ASN A 462 -28.63 -40.71 -50.55
C ASN A 462 -29.52 -41.22 -49.40
N ASP A 463 -30.64 -40.51 -49.23
CA ASP A 463 -32.00 -40.98 -48.94
C ASP A 463 -32.20 -41.99 -47.80
N ASP A 464 -32.59 -41.51 -46.62
CA ASP A 464 -33.96 -41.60 -46.05
C ASP A 464 -34.01 -40.96 -44.65
#